data_AF-A0A9E2G9K8-F1
#
_entry.id   AF-A0A9E2G9K8-F1
#
_cell.length_a   1.000
_cell.length_b   1.000
_cell.length_c   1.000
_cell.angle_alpha   90.00
_cell.angle_beta   90.00
_cell.angle_gamma   90.00
#
_symmetry.space_group_name_H-M   'P 1'
#
loop_
_entity.id
_entity.type
_entity.pdbx_description
1 polymer ?
#
loop_
_entity_poly.entity_id
_entity_poly.type
_entity_poly.pdbx_seq_one_letter_code
_entity_poly.pdbx_strand_id
1 'polypeptide(L)'
;MTIITLISIIFILIFSASIIFFVIKKRQVYLFATVTIFVIGGIFFAINLGNVYPQEFNGVNMDDIESLDSVVIQYDDDIPYLYDSIDNQRLVLTDFRGDVKHPNQYPVYLRDLNETFYLIIFSFDSNQSYDSGYFRQSDYERYSDCDYLALLNKETGDILRFQIYESIGYKIDLSLVQATTNSVSIPMVSMHEINLYFIFTLFFDLDHFAATDQVVFNHEFITGAFDDTYIAQYALSNNNQMIYRYADGTVMYGFYQVAFSNNSSYISYNDRNEVFEDELYVSQGYFTLHEGMIYFVNNDLELCYLSESNQKIYVADISNLELWLNQLPN
;
A
#
# COMPACT_ATOMS: atom_id res chain seq x y z
N MET A 1 0.46 -17.24 -27.74
CA MET A 1 0.69 -18.67 -27.41
C MET A 1 2.16 -18.81 -27.08
N THR A 2 2.51 -19.12 -25.83
CA THR A 2 3.92 -19.12 -25.40
C THR A 2 4.63 -20.37 -25.93
N ILE A 3 5.96 -20.30 -26.08
CA ILE A 3 6.80 -21.45 -26.50
C ILE A 3 6.55 -22.66 -25.60
N ILE A 4 6.29 -22.42 -24.31
CA ILE A 4 5.95 -23.44 -23.31
C ILE A 4 4.64 -24.15 -23.66
N THR A 5 3.58 -23.42 -24.05
CA THR A 5 2.30 -24.04 -24.45
C THR A 5 2.48 -24.96 -25.67
N LEU A 6 3.31 -24.56 -26.63
CA LEU A 6 3.59 -25.36 -27.82
C LEU A 6 4.34 -26.66 -27.47
N ILE A 7 5.34 -26.58 -26.60
CA ILE A 7 6.11 -27.74 -26.12
C ILE A 7 5.20 -28.72 -25.38
N SER A 8 4.31 -28.23 -24.51
CA SER A 8 3.36 -29.08 -23.77
C SER A 8 2.40 -29.84 -24.69
N ILE A 9 1.89 -29.19 -25.75
CA ILE A 9 1.02 -29.84 -26.74
C ILE A 9 1.79 -30.94 -27.49
N ILE A 10 3.02 -30.68 -27.92
CA ILE A 10 3.88 -31.67 -28.60
C ILE A 10 4.15 -32.87 -27.67
N PHE A 11 4.40 -32.61 -26.38
CA PHE A 11 4.67 -33.65 -25.40
C PHE A 11 3.45 -34.57 -25.16
N ILE A 12 2.26 -34.00 -25.04
CA ILE A 12 0.99 -34.75 -24.90
C ILE A 12 0.73 -35.64 -26.13
N LEU A 13 1.03 -35.14 -27.33
CA LEU A 13 0.88 -35.90 -28.57
C LEU A 13 1.84 -37.09 -28.63
N ILE A 14 3.12 -36.90 -28.26
CA ILE A 14 4.12 -37.97 -28.21
C ILE A 14 3.74 -39.03 -27.16
N PHE A 15 3.24 -38.62 -25.99
CA PHE A 15 2.78 -39.54 -24.96
C PHE A 15 1.62 -40.41 -25.44
N SER A 16 0.61 -39.76 -26.01
CA SER A 16 -0.61 -40.43 -26.50
C SER A 16 -0.27 -41.43 -27.61
N ALA A 17 0.59 -41.04 -28.55
CA ALA A 17 1.06 -41.92 -29.62
C ALA A 17 1.83 -43.13 -29.08
N SER A 18 2.66 -42.93 -28.05
CA SER A 18 3.46 -43.98 -27.41
C SER A 18 2.57 -45.01 -26.70
N ILE A 19 1.57 -44.56 -25.95
CA ILE A 19 0.59 -45.44 -25.29
C ILE A 19 -0.15 -46.28 -26.33
N ILE A 20 -0.69 -45.65 -27.38
CA ILE A 20 -1.44 -46.33 -28.44
C ILE A 20 -0.58 -47.42 -29.09
N PHE A 21 0.67 -47.09 -29.43
CA PHE A 21 1.60 -48.02 -30.05
C PHE A 21 1.89 -49.25 -29.18
N PHE A 22 2.17 -49.07 -27.89
CA PHE A 22 2.51 -50.17 -26.99
C PHE A 22 1.29 -51.03 -26.59
N VAL A 23 0.11 -50.44 -26.49
CA VAL A 23 -1.16 -51.16 -26.30
C VAL A 23 -1.43 -52.08 -27.50
N ILE A 24 -1.32 -51.57 -28.73
CA ILE A 24 -1.55 -52.36 -29.96
C ILE A 24 -0.55 -53.52 -30.07
N LYS A 25 0.73 -53.29 -29.72
CA LYS A 25 1.77 -54.32 -29.78
C LYS A 25 1.78 -55.29 -28.60
N LYS A 26 0.83 -55.18 -27.65
CA LYS A 26 0.72 -56.00 -26.43
C LYS A 26 2.02 -56.07 -25.62
N ARG A 27 2.82 -55.00 -25.65
CA ARG A 27 4.13 -54.93 -24.98
C ARG A 27 3.99 -54.32 -23.58
N GLN A 28 3.37 -55.07 -22.67
CA GLN A 28 2.97 -54.59 -21.34
C GLN A 28 4.14 -54.01 -20.51
N VAL A 29 5.33 -54.61 -20.60
CA VAL A 29 6.53 -54.11 -19.89
C VAL A 29 6.94 -52.71 -20.36
N TYR A 30 6.88 -52.45 -21.67
CA TYR A 30 7.25 -51.16 -22.26
C TYR A 30 6.18 -50.09 -22.02
N LEU A 31 4.90 -50.50 -21.98
CA LEU A 31 3.81 -49.63 -21.58
C LEU A 31 4.00 -49.15 -20.13
N PHE A 32 4.31 -50.07 -19.22
CA PHE A 32 4.55 -49.75 -17.82
C PHE A 32 5.75 -48.81 -17.67
N ALA A 33 6.88 -49.11 -18.33
CA ALA A 33 8.06 -48.23 -18.31
C ALA A 33 7.76 -46.82 -18.86
N THR A 34 6.97 -46.71 -19.93
CA THR A 34 6.58 -45.42 -20.51
C THR A 34 5.70 -44.62 -19.54
N VAL A 35 4.69 -45.25 -18.93
CA VAL A 35 3.84 -44.58 -17.94
C VAL A 35 4.66 -44.12 -16.73
N THR A 36 5.57 -44.97 -16.22
CA THR A 36 6.43 -44.61 -15.09
C THR A 36 7.33 -43.41 -15.40
N ILE A 37 7.95 -43.35 -16.58
CA ILE A 37 8.80 -42.22 -16.99
C ILE A 37 7.99 -40.92 -17.03
N PHE A 38 6.76 -40.97 -17.54
CA PHE A 38 5.88 -39.79 -17.61
C PHE A 38 5.36 -39.36 -16.24
N VAL A 39 5.06 -40.30 -15.34
CA VAL A 39 4.68 -39.98 -13.95
C VAL A 39 5.85 -39.32 -13.23
N ILE A 40 7.07 -39.87 -13.35
CA ILE A 40 8.27 -39.27 -12.76
C ILE A 40 8.51 -37.88 -13.35
N GLY A 41 8.43 -37.73 -14.68
CA GLY A 41 8.57 -36.43 -15.35
C GLY A 41 7.51 -35.41 -14.92
N GLY A 42 6.26 -35.84 -14.72
CA GLY A 42 5.17 -35.01 -14.22
C GLY A 42 5.38 -34.56 -12.78
N ILE A 43 5.90 -35.44 -11.91
CA ILE A 43 6.27 -35.08 -10.53
C ILE A 43 7.40 -34.06 -10.53
N PHE A 44 8.45 -34.28 -11.32
CA PHE A 44 9.55 -33.31 -11.45
C PHE A 44 9.05 -31.96 -12.01
N PHE A 45 8.13 -31.97 -12.97
CA PHE A 45 7.54 -30.75 -13.51
C PHE A 45 6.68 -30.03 -12.46
N ALA A 46 5.90 -30.75 -11.65
CA ALA A 46 5.11 -30.17 -10.56
C ALA A 46 5.98 -29.56 -9.46
N ILE A 47 7.09 -30.23 -9.09
CA ILE A 47 8.07 -29.70 -8.13
C ILE A 47 8.72 -28.43 -8.67
N ASN A 48 9.09 -28.40 -9.95
CA ASN A 48 9.67 -27.21 -10.56
C ASN A 48 8.65 -26.07 -10.71
N LEU A 49 7.38 -26.36 -11.00
CA LEU A 49 6.32 -25.35 -10.96
C LEU A 49 6.12 -24.79 -9.55
N GLY A 50 6.22 -25.63 -8.52
CA GLY A 50 6.19 -25.19 -7.12
C GLY A 50 7.35 -24.26 -6.75
N ASN A 51 8.53 -24.47 -7.34
CA ASN A 51 9.71 -23.61 -7.15
C ASN A 51 9.71 -22.33 -8.02
N VAL A 52 8.73 -22.15 -8.91
CA VAL A 52 8.54 -20.92 -9.71
C VAL A 52 7.56 -19.95 -9.03
N TYR A 53 6.87 -20.40 -7.98
CA TYR A 53 6.25 -19.48 -7.03
C TYR A 53 7.34 -18.90 -6.11
N PRO A 54 7.26 -17.61 -5.77
CA PRO A 54 8.33 -16.93 -5.03
C PRO A 54 8.65 -17.73 -3.77
N GLN A 55 9.94 -17.97 -3.53
CA GLN A 55 10.42 -18.51 -2.26
C GLN A 55 9.77 -17.71 -1.13
N GLU A 56 9.34 -18.39 -0.06
CA GLU A 56 9.00 -17.71 1.19
C GLU A 56 10.25 -16.93 1.63
N PHE A 57 10.29 -15.64 1.30
CA PHE A 57 11.33 -14.74 1.75
C PHE A 57 10.95 -14.32 3.16
N ASN A 58 11.84 -14.57 4.11
CA ASN A 58 11.63 -14.18 5.50
C ASN A 58 11.43 -12.66 5.54
N GLY A 59 10.27 -12.23 6.06
CA GLY A 59 10.01 -10.84 6.39
C GLY A 59 11.10 -10.27 7.26
N VAL A 60 11.51 -9.06 6.91
CA VAL A 60 12.52 -8.33 7.66
C VAL A 60 11.80 -7.28 8.47
N ASN A 61 11.84 -7.44 9.79
CA ASN A 61 11.40 -6.37 10.66
C ASN A 61 12.45 -5.24 10.61
N MET A 62 12.12 -4.16 9.91
CA MET A 62 12.92 -2.94 9.80
C MET A 62 12.59 -1.90 10.89
N ASP A 63 11.82 -2.26 11.92
CA ASP A 63 11.40 -1.33 13.00
C ASP A 63 12.60 -0.73 13.78
N ASP A 64 13.81 -1.29 13.63
CA ASP A 64 15.05 -0.86 14.29
C ASP A 64 15.92 0.10 13.43
N ILE A 65 15.50 0.51 12.22
CA ILE A 65 16.30 1.39 11.37
C ILE A 65 16.32 2.83 11.93
N GLU A 66 17.36 3.16 12.70
CA GLU A 66 17.55 4.49 13.31
C GLU A 66 17.78 5.64 12.30
N SER A 67 18.22 5.35 11.07
CA SER A 67 18.43 6.36 10.02
C SER A 67 18.46 5.77 8.60
N LEU A 68 17.79 6.45 7.66
CA LEU A 68 17.84 6.14 6.22
C LEU A 68 19.23 6.24 5.61
N ASP A 69 20.15 6.99 6.24
CA ASP A 69 21.54 7.10 5.78
C ASP A 69 22.25 5.73 5.74
N SER A 70 21.74 4.77 6.51
CA SER A 70 22.25 3.40 6.60
C SER A 70 21.62 2.42 5.60
N VAL A 71 20.48 2.80 4.99
CA VAL A 71 19.67 1.96 4.11
C VAL A 71 19.96 2.28 2.66
N VAL A 72 20.52 1.31 1.94
CA VAL A 72 20.84 1.45 0.51
C VAL A 72 20.22 0.32 -0.29
N ILE A 73 19.76 0.59 -1.51
CA ILE A 73 19.49 -0.51 -2.45
C ILE A 73 20.83 -1.07 -2.89
N GLN A 74 21.03 -2.35 -2.64
CA GLN A 74 22.10 -3.13 -3.22
C GLN A 74 21.50 -4.13 -4.21
N TYR A 75 22.36 -4.66 -5.07
CA TYR A 75 21.99 -5.66 -6.06
C TYR A 75 22.84 -6.91 -5.83
N ASP A 76 22.19 -8.06 -5.79
CA ASP A 76 22.84 -9.38 -5.81
C ASP A 76 22.26 -10.13 -6.99
N ASP A 77 23.08 -10.43 -7.99
CA ASP A 77 22.64 -11.07 -9.25
C ASP A 77 21.37 -10.43 -9.87
N ASP A 78 21.37 -9.09 -10.02
CA ASP A 78 20.26 -8.27 -10.55
C ASP A 78 18.99 -8.21 -9.66
N ILE A 79 19.02 -8.80 -8.47
CA ILE A 79 17.93 -8.73 -7.49
C ILE A 79 18.14 -7.50 -6.61
N PRO A 80 17.25 -6.48 -6.67
CA PRO A 80 17.34 -5.34 -5.78
C PRO A 80 16.95 -5.76 -4.36
N TYR A 81 17.71 -5.32 -3.36
CA TYR A 81 17.37 -5.47 -1.96
C TYR A 81 17.68 -4.20 -1.19
N LEU A 82 16.83 -3.83 -0.23
CA LEU A 82 17.17 -2.85 0.79
C LEU A 82 18.16 -3.51 1.76
N TYR A 83 19.35 -2.92 1.85
CA TYR A 83 20.38 -3.31 2.79
C TYR A 83 20.48 -2.26 3.87
N ASP A 84 20.24 -2.66 5.11
CA ASP A 84 20.67 -1.88 6.25
C ASP A 84 22.10 -2.27 6.64
N SER A 85 23.00 -1.28 6.57
CA SER A 85 24.41 -1.43 6.93
C SER A 85 24.67 -1.50 8.43
N ILE A 86 23.73 -1.07 9.27
CA ILE A 86 23.85 -1.11 10.74
C ILE A 86 23.51 -2.52 11.25
N ASP A 87 22.32 -3.04 10.92
CA ASP A 87 21.88 -4.35 11.42
C ASP A 87 22.21 -5.51 10.47
N ASN A 88 22.85 -5.21 9.33
CA ASN A 88 23.23 -6.18 8.30
C ASN A 88 22.02 -7.01 7.80
N GLN A 89 20.86 -6.37 7.75
CA GLN A 89 19.61 -6.96 7.29
C GLN A 89 19.40 -6.69 5.79
N ARG A 90 18.75 -7.63 5.11
CA ARG A 90 18.51 -7.58 3.65
C ARG A 90 17.06 -7.89 3.36
N LEU A 91 16.35 -6.93 2.78
CA LEU A 91 14.99 -7.14 2.28
C LEU A 91 14.98 -7.13 0.76
N VAL A 92 14.75 -8.29 0.16
CA VAL A 92 14.62 -8.42 -1.29
C VAL A 92 13.37 -7.68 -1.73
N LEU A 93 13.53 -6.84 -2.75
CA LEU A 93 12.45 -6.06 -3.33
C LEU A 93 11.82 -6.84 -4.48
N THR A 94 10.64 -7.41 -4.24
CA THR A 94 9.82 -8.09 -5.26
C THR A 94 8.77 -7.12 -5.81
N ASP A 95 8.84 -6.81 -7.10
CA ASP A 95 7.69 -6.20 -7.79
C ASP A 95 6.60 -7.27 -7.94
N PHE A 96 5.37 -6.94 -7.52
CA PHE A 96 4.19 -7.79 -7.62
C PHE A 96 3.96 -8.38 -9.03
N ARG A 97 4.48 -7.75 -10.09
CA ARG A 97 4.32 -8.22 -11.48
C ARG A 97 5.42 -9.18 -11.95
N GLY A 98 6.44 -9.45 -11.15
CA GLY A 98 7.57 -10.32 -11.53
C GLY A 98 8.44 -9.77 -12.68
N ASP A 99 8.23 -8.51 -13.07
CA ASP A 99 9.03 -7.82 -14.08
C ASP A 99 10.18 -7.09 -13.40
N VAL A 100 11.42 -7.59 -13.56
CA VAL A 100 12.63 -6.83 -13.23
C VAL A 100 12.76 -5.68 -14.22
N LYS A 101 12.13 -4.55 -13.93
CA LYS A 101 12.39 -3.29 -14.61
C LYS A 101 12.61 -2.21 -13.58
N HIS A 102 13.89 -1.95 -13.32
CA HIS A 102 14.64 -0.74 -13.69
C HIS A 102 15.95 -0.77 -12.89
N PRO A 103 17.07 -1.27 -13.46
CA PRO A 103 18.33 -1.51 -12.72
C PRO A 103 19.05 -0.24 -12.21
N ASN A 104 18.44 0.94 -12.29
CA ASN A 104 19.06 2.23 -12.02
C ASN A 104 18.19 3.11 -11.11
N GLN A 105 17.51 2.53 -10.13
CA GLN A 105 16.65 3.28 -9.22
C GLN A 105 17.09 3.10 -7.77
N TYR A 106 17.09 4.19 -7.02
CA TYR A 106 17.60 4.28 -5.67
C TYR A 106 16.47 4.69 -4.71
N PRO A 107 16.44 4.16 -3.48
CA PRO A 107 15.49 4.62 -2.49
C PRO A 107 15.99 5.99 -2.01
N VAL A 108 15.17 7.01 -2.14
CA VAL A 108 15.56 8.39 -1.78
C VAL A 108 14.68 8.98 -0.68
N TYR A 109 13.69 8.20 -0.25
CA TYR A 109 12.81 8.51 0.87
C TYR A 109 12.22 7.20 1.38
N LEU A 110 12.16 7.03 2.70
CA LEU A 110 11.51 5.90 3.35
C LEU A 110 10.91 6.39 4.68
N ARG A 111 9.64 6.07 4.92
CA ARG A 111 8.94 6.46 6.15
C ARG A 111 8.07 5.31 6.64
N ASP A 112 8.16 5.01 7.92
CA ASP A 112 7.22 4.11 8.58
C ASP A 112 5.80 4.70 8.59
N LEU A 113 4.83 3.93 8.11
CA LEU A 113 3.42 4.33 8.16
C LEU A 113 2.67 3.68 9.30
N ASN A 114 2.93 2.39 9.55
CA ASN A 114 2.24 1.55 10.54
C ASN A 114 2.97 0.20 10.67
N GLU A 115 2.44 -0.72 11.47
CA GLU A 115 3.00 -2.07 11.67
C GLU A 115 3.15 -2.91 10.38
N THR A 116 2.43 -2.58 9.31
CA THR A 116 2.38 -3.38 8.08
C THR A 116 3.19 -2.78 6.93
N PHE A 117 3.34 -1.45 6.87
CA PHE A 117 3.85 -0.78 5.67
C PHE A 117 4.90 0.30 5.94
N TYR A 118 5.89 0.32 5.04
CA TYR A 118 6.68 1.51 4.77
C TYR A 118 6.18 2.24 3.52
N LEU A 119 6.30 3.57 3.51
CA LEU A 119 6.22 4.42 2.32
C LEU A 119 7.62 4.64 1.77
N ILE A 120 7.84 4.36 0.49
CA ILE A 120 9.14 4.51 -0.15
C ILE A 120 9.02 5.31 -1.47
N ILE A 121 9.99 6.17 -1.75
CA ILE A 121 10.14 6.81 -3.07
C ILE A 121 11.43 6.32 -3.71
N PHE A 122 11.30 5.87 -4.95
CA PHE A 122 12.43 5.48 -5.76
C PHE A 122 12.69 6.54 -6.82
N SER A 123 13.96 6.89 -7.03
CA SER A 123 14.39 7.87 -8.04
C SER A 123 15.52 7.31 -8.90
N PHE A 124 15.64 7.83 -10.13
CA PHE A 124 16.80 7.59 -10.98
C PHE A 124 18.03 8.40 -10.57
N ASP A 125 17.86 9.45 -9.76
CA ASP A 125 18.96 10.24 -9.17
C ASP A 125 19.14 9.85 -7.71
N SER A 126 20.27 9.22 -7.37
CA SER A 126 20.59 8.82 -6.00
C SER A 126 20.80 10.01 -5.05
N ASN A 127 20.97 11.22 -5.57
CA ASN A 127 21.12 12.44 -4.76
C ASN A 127 19.81 13.20 -4.60
N GLN A 128 18.72 12.72 -5.21
CA GLN A 128 17.40 13.28 -4.97
C GLN A 128 17.06 13.10 -3.49
N SER A 129 16.45 14.12 -2.91
CA SER A 129 15.95 14.07 -1.54
C SER A 129 14.58 14.74 -1.49
N TYR A 130 13.74 14.29 -0.55
CA TYR A 130 12.43 14.85 -0.25
C TYR A 130 12.33 15.33 1.20
N ASP A 131 13.44 15.82 1.78
CA ASP A 131 13.51 16.33 3.17
C ASP A 131 12.48 17.41 3.49
N SER A 132 12.00 18.14 2.47
CA SER A 132 10.93 19.13 2.64
C SER A 132 9.55 18.52 2.83
N GLY A 133 9.41 17.19 2.84
CA GLY A 133 8.14 16.48 3.05
C GLY A 133 7.19 16.50 1.86
N TYR A 134 7.64 16.91 0.66
CA TYR A 134 6.79 17.01 -0.52
C TYR A 134 7.35 16.20 -1.69
N PHE A 135 6.53 15.31 -2.24
CA PHE A 135 6.83 14.56 -3.45
C PHE A 135 6.03 15.11 -4.63
N ARG A 136 6.62 15.12 -5.83
CA ARG A 136 5.90 15.45 -7.05
C ARG A 136 6.02 14.26 -8.00
N GLN A 137 4.90 13.61 -8.26
CA GLN A 137 4.86 12.58 -9.29
C GLN A 137 5.05 13.24 -10.65
N SER A 138 5.97 12.71 -11.45
CA SER A 138 6.15 13.16 -12.82
C SER A 138 5.00 12.68 -13.70
N ASP A 139 4.82 13.35 -14.84
CA ASP A 139 3.87 12.94 -15.89
C ASP A 139 4.38 11.65 -16.56
N TYR A 140 4.10 10.52 -15.93
CA TYR A 140 4.58 9.20 -16.33
C TYR A 140 3.98 8.71 -17.67
N GLU A 141 2.93 9.37 -18.17
CA GLU A 141 2.43 9.10 -19.53
C GLU A 141 3.35 9.68 -20.59
N ARG A 142 4.09 10.76 -20.24
CA ARG A 142 5.02 11.44 -21.16
C ARG A 142 6.47 11.04 -20.96
N TYR A 143 6.85 10.64 -19.75
CA TYR A 143 8.23 10.34 -19.39
C TYR A 143 8.36 8.90 -18.89
N SER A 144 9.31 8.15 -19.44
CA SER A 144 9.61 6.77 -18.99
C SER A 144 10.40 6.73 -17.69
N ASP A 145 11.20 7.77 -17.45
CA ASP A 145 12.14 7.84 -16.34
C ASP A 145 11.59 8.84 -15.33
N CYS A 146 10.76 8.33 -14.42
CA CYS A 146 10.14 9.10 -13.36
C CYS A 146 10.36 8.46 -12.00
N ASP A 147 10.49 9.31 -10.99
CA ASP A 147 10.40 8.90 -9.59
C ASP A 147 9.00 8.34 -9.32
N TYR A 148 8.92 7.28 -8.52
CA TYR A 148 7.64 6.67 -8.16
C TYR A 148 7.52 6.42 -6.66
N LEU A 149 6.28 6.59 -6.18
CA LEU A 149 5.87 6.29 -4.82
C LEU A 149 5.43 4.84 -4.74
N ALA A 150 5.80 4.14 -3.67
CA ALA A 150 5.34 2.79 -3.43
C ALA A 150 5.13 2.51 -1.94
N LEU A 151 4.29 1.52 -1.64
CA LEU A 151 4.25 0.88 -0.34
C LEU A 151 5.12 -0.37 -0.40
N LEU A 152 5.81 -0.61 0.70
CA LEU A 152 6.60 -1.81 0.95
C LEU A 152 5.98 -2.53 2.14
N ASN A 153 5.55 -3.78 1.94
CA ASN A 153 5.06 -4.62 3.02
C ASN A 153 6.25 -5.07 3.91
N LYS A 154 6.18 -4.79 5.21
CA LYS A 154 7.26 -5.13 6.17
C LYS A 154 7.46 -6.65 6.29
N GLU A 155 6.38 -7.42 6.25
CA GLU A 155 6.40 -8.87 6.41
C GLU A 155 6.82 -9.60 5.12
N THR A 156 6.41 -9.13 3.94
CA THR A 156 6.68 -9.89 2.70
C THR A 156 7.80 -9.30 1.85
N GLY A 157 8.13 -8.02 2.02
CA GLY A 157 9.04 -7.30 1.12
C GLY A 157 8.45 -6.93 -0.23
N ASP A 158 7.16 -7.24 -0.45
CA ASP A 158 6.49 -6.89 -1.69
C ASP A 158 6.32 -5.39 -1.82
N ILE A 159 6.47 -4.91 -3.06
CA ILE A 159 6.30 -3.52 -3.42
C ILE A 159 5.01 -3.34 -4.22
N LEU A 160 4.16 -2.46 -3.72
CA LEU A 160 3.00 -1.97 -4.45
C LEU A 160 3.28 -0.54 -4.92
N ARG A 161 3.57 -0.42 -6.22
CA ARG A 161 3.85 0.85 -6.88
C ARG A 161 2.55 1.58 -7.20
N PHE A 162 2.52 2.89 -6.97
CA PHE A 162 1.38 3.72 -7.33
C PHE A 162 1.80 4.78 -8.33
N GLN A 163 1.06 4.81 -9.44
CA GLN A 163 1.05 5.92 -10.37
C GLN A 163 -0.36 6.47 -10.34
N ILE A 164 -0.52 7.65 -9.76
CA ILE A 164 -1.84 8.27 -9.59
C ILE A 164 -1.98 9.32 -10.68
N TYR A 165 -2.81 9.06 -11.69
CA TYR A 165 -2.98 9.99 -12.81
C TYR A 165 -3.44 11.37 -12.33
N GLU A 166 -4.33 11.40 -11.34
CA GLU A 166 -4.88 12.60 -10.73
C GLU A 166 -3.84 13.41 -9.94
N SER A 167 -2.69 12.82 -9.60
CA SER A 167 -1.59 13.53 -8.93
C SER A 167 -0.73 14.35 -9.90
N ILE A 168 -0.89 14.17 -11.22
CA ILE A 168 -0.14 14.93 -12.22
C ILE A 168 -0.52 16.41 -12.10
N GLY A 169 0.48 17.24 -11.75
CA GLY A 169 0.28 18.68 -11.51
C GLY A 169 0.10 19.07 -10.04
N TYR A 170 0.05 18.08 -9.14
CA TYR A 170 -0.02 18.26 -7.69
C TYR A 170 1.29 17.86 -6.99
N LYS A 171 1.42 18.26 -5.74
CA LYS A 171 2.43 17.73 -4.80
C LYS A 171 1.73 16.85 -3.79
N ILE A 172 2.37 15.75 -3.41
CA ILE A 172 1.94 14.88 -2.32
C ILE A 172 2.62 15.36 -1.05
N ASP A 173 1.84 15.63 0.00
CA ASP A 173 2.39 15.92 1.33
C ASP A 173 2.73 14.59 2.02
N LEU A 174 4.01 14.23 1.97
CA LEU A 174 4.50 12.98 2.51
C LEU A 174 4.34 12.90 4.01
N SER A 175 4.29 14.02 4.73
CA SER A 175 4.14 14.04 6.19
C SER A 175 2.74 13.61 6.64
N LEU A 176 1.75 13.78 5.78
CA LEU A 176 0.35 13.52 6.09
C LEU A 176 -0.18 12.21 5.50
N VAL A 177 0.59 11.48 4.67
CA VAL A 177 0.19 10.14 4.17
C VAL A 177 -0.12 9.22 5.35
N GLN A 178 -1.18 8.43 5.27
CA GLN A 178 -1.55 7.44 6.29
C GLN A 178 -1.92 6.12 5.65
N ALA A 179 -1.61 5.00 6.30
CA ALA A 179 -2.03 3.69 5.86
C ALA A 179 -2.81 2.96 6.96
N THR A 180 -3.83 2.24 6.53
CA THR A 180 -4.49 1.18 7.32
C THR A 180 -3.96 -0.17 6.84
N THR A 181 -4.50 -1.27 7.36
CA THR A 181 -4.13 -2.61 6.91
C THR A 181 -4.44 -2.85 5.42
N ASN A 182 -5.43 -2.17 4.84
CA ASN A 182 -5.91 -2.44 3.48
C ASN A 182 -6.07 -1.17 2.60
N SER A 183 -5.59 -0.02 3.08
CA SER A 183 -5.70 1.23 2.33
C SER A 183 -4.55 2.18 2.63
N VAL A 184 -4.30 3.09 1.69
CA VAL A 184 -3.39 4.22 1.89
C VAL A 184 -4.03 5.50 1.40
N SER A 185 -4.08 6.50 2.27
CA SER A 185 -4.56 7.84 1.99
C SER A 185 -3.39 8.78 1.75
N ILE A 186 -3.43 9.44 0.61
CA ILE A 186 -2.36 10.25 0.04
C ILE A 186 -2.92 11.67 -0.15
N PRO A 187 -2.52 12.62 0.69
CA PRO A 187 -2.93 14.00 0.52
C PRO A 187 -2.19 14.68 -0.62
N MET A 188 -2.93 15.47 -1.40
CA MET A 188 -2.43 16.17 -2.58
C MET A 188 -2.71 17.67 -2.48
N VAL A 189 -1.73 18.46 -2.90
CA VAL A 189 -1.69 19.93 -2.82
C VAL A 189 -1.48 20.51 -4.21
N SER A 190 -2.33 21.45 -4.64
CA SER A 190 -2.12 22.16 -5.91
C SER A 190 -0.90 23.09 -5.85
N MET A 191 -0.13 23.13 -6.95
CA MET A 191 1.00 24.06 -7.08
C MET A 191 0.59 25.44 -7.63
N HIS A 192 -0.60 25.56 -8.19
CA HIS A 192 -1.03 26.76 -8.92
C HIS A 192 -2.26 27.43 -8.30
N GLU A 193 -2.98 26.71 -7.45
CA GLU A 193 -4.14 27.22 -6.73
C GLU A 193 -3.84 27.14 -5.24
N ILE A 194 -3.79 28.29 -4.59
CA ILE A 194 -3.76 28.40 -3.13
C ILE A 194 -5.08 27.77 -2.66
N ASN A 195 -5.00 26.71 -1.85
CA ASN A 195 -6.12 26.03 -1.19
C ASN A 195 -6.82 24.86 -1.92
N LEU A 196 -6.27 24.30 -3.01
CA LEU A 196 -6.79 23.02 -3.52
C LEU A 196 -6.01 21.86 -2.92
N TYR A 197 -6.62 21.23 -1.92
CA TYR A 197 -6.05 20.11 -1.16
C TYR A 197 -7.04 18.95 -1.12
N PHE A 198 -6.77 17.84 -1.80
CA PHE A 198 -7.67 16.66 -1.75
C PHE A 198 -6.92 15.45 -1.24
N ILE A 199 -7.67 14.45 -0.75
CA ILE A 199 -7.10 13.16 -0.34
C ILE A 199 -7.38 12.17 -1.46
N PHE A 200 -6.38 11.39 -1.84
CA PHE A 200 -6.54 10.23 -2.69
C PHE A 200 -6.37 8.98 -1.84
N THR A 201 -7.35 8.11 -1.78
CA THR A 201 -7.22 6.83 -1.08
C THR A 201 -7.20 5.70 -2.07
N LEU A 202 -6.17 4.87 -1.94
CA LEU A 202 -6.04 3.61 -2.65
C LEU A 202 -6.37 2.46 -1.72
N PHE A 203 -7.21 1.54 -2.19
CA PHE A 203 -7.50 0.29 -1.50
C PHE A 203 -6.74 -0.85 -2.17
N PHE A 204 -6.29 -1.81 -1.36
CA PHE A 204 -5.58 -2.97 -1.85
C PHE A 204 -5.98 -4.24 -1.10
N ASP A 205 -5.90 -5.36 -1.82
CA ASP A 205 -6.06 -6.68 -1.24
C ASP A 205 -4.70 -7.12 -0.68
N LEU A 206 -4.66 -7.50 0.60
CA LEU A 206 -3.46 -7.97 1.27
C LEU A 206 -2.98 -9.32 0.70
N ASP A 207 -3.91 -10.23 0.40
CA ASP A 207 -3.58 -11.59 -0.05
C ASP A 207 -2.89 -11.58 -1.41
N HIS A 208 -3.18 -10.54 -2.20
CA HIS A 208 -2.65 -10.37 -3.55
C HIS A 208 -1.82 -9.10 -3.69
N PHE A 209 -1.49 -8.41 -2.60
CA PHE A 209 -0.83 -7.09 -2.56
C PHE A 209 -1.03 -6.23 -3.82
N ALA A 210 -2.29 -6.05 -4.21
CA ALA A 210 -2.68 -5.43 -5.47
C ALA A 210 -3.72 -4.34 -5.24
N ALA A 211 -3.57 -3.23 -5.94
CA ALA A 211 -4.56 -2.16 -5.98
C ALA A 211 -5.91 -2.70 -6.45
N THR A 212 -6.94 -2.56 -5.62
CA THR A 212 -8.31 -3.01 -5.91
C THR A 212 -9.20 -1.87 -6.37
N ASP A 213 -9.00 -0.66 -5.82
CA ASP A 213 -9.78 0.53 -6.20
C ASP A 213 -9.04 1.84 -5.85
N GLN A 214 -9.43 2.94 -6.48
CA GLN A 214 -8.86 4.27 -6.34
C GLN A 214 -9.96 5.31 -6.13
N VAL A 215 -9.84 6.14 -5.09
CA VAL A 215 -10.83 7.19 -4.79
C VAL A 215 -10.17 8.54 -4.62
N VAL A 216 -10.68 9.53 -5.35
CA VAL A 216 -10.34 10.94 -5.17
C VAL A 216 -11.41 11.59 -4.31
N PHE A 217 -11.03 12.09 -3.14
CA PHE A 217 -11.89 12.89 -2.27
C PHE A 217 -11.93 14.34 -2.77
N ASN A 218 -12.63 14.53 -3.90
CA ASN A 218 -13.00 15.84 -4.41
C ASN A 218 -14.32 16.27 -3.75
N HIS A 219 -14.33 16.55 -2.44
CA HIS A 219 -15.43 17.39 -1.96
C HIS A 219 -15.30 18.75 -2.64
N GLU A 220 -16.42 19.40 -2.96
CA GLU A 220 -16.47 20.67 -3.67
C GLU A 220 -15.60 21.76 -2.99
N PHE A 221 -14.28 21.79 -3.25
CA PHE A 221 -13.40 22.95 -3.05
C PHE A 221 -13.83 24.13 -3.96
N ILE A 222 -14.89 23.93 -4.73
CA ILE A 222 -15.46 24.84 -5.71
C ILE A 222 -16.87 25.19 -5.25
N THR A 223 -16.99 26.10 -4.29
CA THR A 223 -17.94 27.23 -4.35
C THR A 223 -17.67 28.23 -3.23
N GLY A 224 -16.41 28.66 -3.11
CA GLY A 224 -16.06 29.78 -2.25
C GLY A 224 -14.78 30.39 -2.78
N ALA A 225 -14.91 31.40 -3.64
CA ALA A 225 -13.77 32.25 -3.92
C ALA A 225 -13.26 32.81 -2.58
N PHE A 226 -12.05 32.44 -2.19
CA PHE A 226 -11.25 33.05 -1.12
C PHE A 226 -11.40 32.58 0.34
N ASP A 227 -11.89 31.37 0.65
CA ASP A 227 -11.83 30.88 2.04
C ASP A 227 -10.71 29.85 2.27
N ASP A 228 -10.09 29.92 3.45
CA ASP A 228 -8.97 29.10 3.95
C ASP A 228 -9.40 27.64 4.25
N THR A 229 -10.07 26.99 3.30
CA THR A 229 -10.71 25.68 3.49
C THR A 229 -9.87 24.57 2.88
N TYR A 230 -8.65 24.36 3.37
CA TYR A 230 -7.89 23.14 3.09
C TYR A 230 -7.89 22.20 4.30
N ILE A 231 -7.70 20.90 4.08
CA ILE A 231 -7.60 19.92 5.16
C ILE A 231 -6.25 20.11 5.85
N ALA A 232 -6.27 20.55 7.11
CA ALA A 232 -5.08 20.75 7.93
C ALA A 232 -4.62 19.45 8.61
N GLN A 233 -5.55 18.53 8.91
CA GLN A 233 -5.28 17.27 9.59
C GLN A 233 -6.39 16.27 9.29
N TYR A 234 -6.06 14.98 9.22
CA TYR A 234 -7.07 13.92 9.10
C TYR A 234 -6.60 12.62 9.78
N ALA A 235 -7.55 11.72 10.04
CA ALA A 235 -7.29 10.35 10.47
C ALA A 235 -8.29 9.39 9.83
N LEU A 236 -7.81 8.27 9.28
CA LEU A 236 -8.63 7.21 8.66
C LEU A 236 -8.50 5.90 9.45
N SER A 237 -9.62 5.39 9.99
CA SER A 237 -9.66 4.13 10.73
C SER A 237 -9.72 2.90 9.80
N ASN A 238 -9.37 1.73 10.34
CA ASN A 238 -9.51 0.44 9.65
C ASN A 238 -10.97 0.13 9.27
N ASN A 239 -11.93 0.74 9.96
CA ASN A 239 -13.36 0.59 9.72
C ASN A 239 -13.90 1.63 8.73
N ASN A 240 -13.02 2.24 7.94
CA ASN A 240 -13.34 3.26 6.94
C ASN A 240 -14.05 4.48 7.55
N GLN A 241 -13.76 4.80 8.81
CA GLN A 241 -14.21 6.05 9.42
C GLN A 241 -13.14 7.10 9.17
N MET A 242 -13.53 8.26 8.66
CA MET A 242 -12.62 9.37 8.47
C MET A 242 -13.05 10.54 9.34
N ILE A 243 -12.10 11.10 10.09
CA ILE A 243 -12.22 12.42 10.70
C ILE A 243 -11.22 13.34 10.01
N TYR A 244 -11.64 14.56 9.70
CA TYR A 244 -10.74 15.55 9.14
C TYR A 244 -11.11 16.94 9.62
N ARG A 245 -10.07 17.76 9.77
CA ARG A 245 -10.13 19.13 10.24
C ARG A 245 -9.64 20.06 9.15
N TYR A 246 -10.44 21.06 8.82
CA TYR A 246 -10.07 22.16 7.95
C TYR A 246 -9.20 23.18 8.70
N ALA A 247 -8.46 24.01 7.96
CA ALA A 247 -7.59 25.03 8.55
C ALA A 247 -8.36 26.10 9.37
N ASP A 248 -9.63 26.32 9.06
CA ASP A 248 -10.55 27.17 9.83
C ASP A 248 -11.01 26.55 11.18
N GLY A 249 -10.67 25.28 11.44
CA GLY A 249 -11.05 24.52 12.62
C GLY A 249 -12.32 23.69 12.47
N THR A 250 -13.02 23.77 11.34
CA THR A 250 -14.21 22.95 11.06
C THR A 250 -13.80 21.48 11.03
N VAL A 251 -14.54 20.63 11.76
CA VAL A 251 -14.33 19.17 11.81
C VAL A 251 -15.47 18.48 11.11
N MET A 252 -15.11 17.55 10.22
CA MET A 252 -16.04 16.67 9.56
C MET A 252 -15.73 15.23 9.92
N TYR A 253 -16.77 14.41 9.96
CA TYR A 253 -16.68 13.00 10.25
C TYR A 253 -17.61 12.23 9.34
N GLY A 254 -17.19 11.05 8.86
CA GLY A 254 -18.03 10.22 8.02
C GLY A 254 -17.55 8.78 7.92
N PHE A 255 -18.45 7.93 7.43
CA PHE A 255 -18.10 6.59 6.99
C PHE A 255 -17.92 6.56 5.49
N TYR A 256 -16.92 5.80 5.09
CA TYR A 256 -16.68 5.44 3.72
C TYR A 256 -17.13 3.99 3.48
N GLN A 257 -18.06 3.79 2.55
CA GLN A 257 -18.43 2.47 2.09
C GLN A 257 -18.23 2.37 0.57
N VAL A 258 -17.32 1.49 0.16
CA VAL A 258 -17.24 1.03 -1.23
C VAL A 258 -18.29 -0.04 -1.42
N ALA A 259 -19.35 0.29 -2.12
CA ALA A 259 -20.27 -0.73 -2.60
C ALA A 259 -19.81 -1.16 -3.99
N PHE A 260 -19.30 -2.39 -4.08
CA PHE A 260 -19.04 -3.03 -5.38
C PHE A 260 -20.37 -3.50 -5.96
N SER A 261 -20.77 -2.97 -7.11
CA SER A 261 -21.79 -3.60 -7.96
C SER A 261 -21.10 -4.27 -9.14
N ASN A 262 -21.70 -5.34 -9.67
CA ASN A 262 -21.13 -6.16 -10.75
C ASN A 262 -20.70 -5.40 -12.02
N ASN A 263 -21.06 -4.11 -12.17
CA ASN A 263 -20.69 -3.28 -13.32
C ASN A 263 -20.11 -1.89 -12.95
N SER A 264 -19.99 -1.56 -11.67
CA SER A 264 -19.38 -0.30 -11.20
C SER A 264 -19.17 -0.33 -9.69
N SER A 265 -18.01 0.12 -9.22
CA SER A 265 -17.88 0.60 -7.84
C SER A 265 -18.69 1.90 -7.72
N TYR A 266 -19.55 1.98 -6.70
CA TYR A 266 -20.16 3.24 -6.29
C TYR A 266 -19.79 3.49 -4.83
N ILE A 267 -19.32 4.69 -4.56
CA ILE A 267 -18.91 5.11 -3.23
C ILE A 267 -20.10 5.83 -2.61
N SER A 268 -20.59 5.29 -1.50
CA SER A 268 -21.55 6.01 -0.65
C SER A 268 -20.76 6.66 0.46
N TYR A 269 -20.84 7.99 0.50
CA TYR A 269 -20.27 8.79 1.58
C TYR A 269 -21.40 9.40 2.40
N ASN A 270 -21.30 9.32 3.72
CA ASN A 270 -22.29 9.87 4.65
C ASN A 270 -21.57 10.75 5.67
N ASP A 271 -21.47 12.04 5.34
CA ASP A 271 -20.97 13.08 6.23
C ASP A 271 -21.92 13.30 7.40
N ARG A 272 -21.36 13.39 8.60
CA ARG A 272 -22.05 13.74 9.83
C ARG A 272 -21.15 14.60 10.70
N ASN A 273 -21.54 15.86 10.87
CA ASN A 273 -20.82 16.75 11.79
C ASN A 273 -21.26 16.56 13.25
N GLU A 274 -22.45 15.96 13.45
CA GLU A 274 -23.11 15.82 14.76
C GLU A 274 -22.26 15.09 15.82
N VAL A 275 -21.29 14.25 15.43
CA VAL A 275 -20.48 13.48 16.37
C VAL A 275 -19.50 14.38 17.15
N PHE A 276 -18.96 15.41 16.49
CA PHE A 276 -17.88 16.26 17.02
C PHE A 276 -18.22 17.74 17.07
N GLU A 277 -19.47 18.13 16.76
CA GLU A 277 -19.91 19.52 16.69
C GLU A 277 -19.57 20.32 17.97
N ASP A 278 -19.70 19.68 19.13
CA ASP A 278 -19.42 20.31 20.42
C ASP A 278 -17.98 20.10 20.93
N GLU A 279 -17.12 19.31 20.26
CA GLU A 279 -15.81 18.91 20.80
C GLU A 279 -14.69 19.91 20.44
N LEU A 280 -14.42 20.85 21.35
CA LEU A 280 -13.44 21.92 21.18
C LEU A 280 -12.03 21.38 20.90
N TYR A 281 -11.55 20.40 21.66
CA TYR A 281 -10.19 19.89 21.46
C TYR A 281 -10.04 19.15 20.12
N VAL A 282 -11.09 18.48 19.64
CA VAL A 282 -11.09 17.89 18.29
C VAL A 282 -10.96 18.99 17.24
N SER A 283 -11.70 20.10 17.38
CA SER A 283 -11.59 21.28 16.50
C SER A 283 -10.21 21.96 16.53
N GLN A 284 -9.44 21.73 17.59
CA GLN A 284 -8.06 22.20 17.75
C GLN A 284 -7.01 21.21 17.22
N GLY A 285 -7.42 20.02 16.77
CA GLY A 285 -6.52 19.00 16.21
C GLY A 285 -6.07 17.91 17.20
N TYR A 286 -6.70 17.80 18.37
CA TYR A 286 -6.40 16.73 19.35
C TYR A 286 -7.09 15.42 18.98
N PHE A 287 -6.72 14.87 17.82
CA PHE A 287 -7.12 13.55 17.35
C PHE A 287 -5.98 12.89 16.55
N THR A 288 -5.96 11.55 16.54
CA THR A 288 -4.96 10.76 15.83
C THR A 288 -5.50 9.39 15.45
N LEU A 289 -4.83 8.74 14.51
CA LEU A 289 -4.96 7.31 14.28
C LEU A 289 -3.98 6.58 15.21
N HIS A 290 -4.45 5.57 15.93
CA HIS A 290 -3.62 4.65 16.71
C HIS A 290 -4.24 3.24 16.64
N GLU A 291 -3.43 2.22 16.34
CA GLU A 291 -3.91 0.83 16.16
C GLU A 291 -5.16 0.69 15.27
N GLY A 292 -5.22 1.51 14.21
CA GLY A 292 -6.35 1.49 13.28
C GLY A 292 -7.65 2.09 13.81
N MET A 293 -7.65 2.70 15.00
CA MET A 293 -8.78 3.41 15.60
C MET A 293 -8.52 4.91 15.70
N ILE A 294 -9.58 5.71 15.63
CA ILE A 294 -9.49 7.16 15.82
C ILE A 294 -9.58 7.45 17.32
N TYR A 295 -8.48 7.96 17.87
CA TYR A 295 -8.40 8.48 19.23
C TYR A 295 -8.49 10.01 19.21
N PHE A 296 -9.12 10.58 20.23
CA PHE A 296 -9.27 12.02 20.36
C PHE A 296 -9.44 12.44 21.82
N VAL A 297 -9.20 13.72 22.09
CA VAL A 297 -9.47 14.32 23.41
C VAL A 297 -10.83 15.01 23.37
N ASN A 298 -11.72 14.65 24.31
CA ASN A 298 -13.02 15.32 24.46
C ASN A 298 -12.91 16.58 25.35
N ASN A 299 -13.99 17.36 25.41
CA ASN A 299 -14.05 18.59 26.23
C ASN A 299 -13.78 18.41 27.73
N ASP A 300 -14.02 17.22 28.26
CA ASP A 300 -13.79 16.89 29.66
C ASP A 300 -12.33 16.52 29.94
N LEU A 301 -11.43 16.70 28.95
CA LEU A 301 -10.04 16.28 28.99
C LEU A 301 -9.92 14.76 29.19
N GLU A 302 -10.76 13.99 28.52
CA GLU A 302 -10.67 12.53 28.50
C GLU A 302 -10.16 12.06 27.14
N LEU A 303 -9.23 11.10 27.17
CA LEU A 303 -8.87 10.33 26.00
C LEU A 303 -10.03 9.40 25.68
N CYS A 304 -10.54 9.51 24.46
CA CYS A 304 -11.59 8.65 23.93
C CYS A 304 -11.14 8.02 22.62
N TYR A 305 -11.69 6.87 22.28
CA TYR A 305 -11.69 6.38 20.90
C TYR A 305 -13.10 6.33 20.35
N LEU A 306 -13.21 6.45 19.03
CA LEU A 306 -14.49 6.35 18.34
C LEU A 306 -14.78 4.90 17.96
N SER A 307 -15.87 4.35 18.47
CA SER A 307 -16.31 2.99 18.11
C SER A 307 -16.92 2.95 16.70
N GLU A 308 -17.06 1.74 16.15
CA GLU A 308 -17.80 1.46 14.91
C GLU A 308 -19.26 1.96 14.97
N SER A 309 -19.86 2.00 16.16
CA SER A 309 -21.22 2.46 16.39
C SER A 309 -21.35 3.97 16.58
N ASN A 310 -20.29 4.75 16.32
CA ASN A 310 -20.20 6.20 16.59
C ASN A 310 -20.31 6.58 18.06
N GLN A 311 -19.97 5.67 18.96
CA GLN A 311 -19.94 5.96 20.38
C GLN A 311 -18.55 6.41 20.78
N LYS A 312 -18.50 7.48 21.58
CA LYS A 312 -17.28 7.94 22.23
C LYS A 312 -17.01 6.99 23.39
N ILE A 313 -15.91 6.26 23.34
CA ILE A 313 -15.55 5.30 24.38
C ILE A 313 -14.40 5.89 25.18
N TYR A 314 -14.65 6.10 26.48
CA TYR A 314 -13.65 6.57 27.43
C TYR A 314 -12.48 5.59 27.56
N VAL A 315 -11.27 6.12 27.61
CA VAL A 315 -10.02 5.38 27.84
C VAL A 315 -9.37 5.80 29.14
N ALA A 316 -9.09 7.10 29.30
CA ALA A 316 -8.37 7.64 30.45
C ALA A 316 -8.54 9.17 30.58
N ASP A 317 -8.29 9.72 31.77
CA ASP A 317 -8.21 11.16 31.97
C ASP A 317 -6.87 11.72 31.47
N ILE A 318 -6.90 12.82 30.71
CA ILE A 318 -5.73 13.54 30.24
C ILE A 318 -5.25 14.52 31.32
N SER A 319 -4.13 14.17 31.94
CA SER A 319 -3.48 15.02 32.95
C SER A 319 -2.64 16.17 32.34
N ASN A 320 -2.13 15.99 31.12
CA ASN A 320 -1.40 17.00 30.37
C ASN A 320 -1.75 16.90 28.88
N LEU A 321 -2.41 17.94 28.38
CA LEU A 321 -2.89 18.01 27.00
C LEU A 321 -1.73 18.00 25.98
N GLU A 322 -0.56 18.54 26.31
CA GLU A 322 0.59 18.56 25.39
C GLU A 322 1.22 17.17 25.20
N LEU A 323 0.98 16.24 26.13
CA LEU A 323 1.53 14.89 26.13
C LEU A 323 0.43 13.83 26.01
N TRP A 324 -0.72 14.19 25.44
CA TRP A 324 -1.88 13.30 25.35
C TRP A 324 -1.58 12.04 24.50
N LEU A 325 -0.76 12.17 23.46
CA LEU A 325 -0.32 11.03 22.63
C LEU A 325 0.43 9.96 23.43
N ASN A 326 1.14 10.34 24.50
CA ASN A 326 1.87 9.38 25.35
C ASN A 326 0.95 8.55 26.26
N GLN A 327 -0.35 8.84 26.24
CA GLN A 327 -1.37 8.15 27.03
C GLN A 327 -2.23 7.21 26.16
N LEU A 328 -1.90 7.08 24.87
CA LEU A 328 -2.48 6.05 24.02
C LEU A 328 -2.15 4.66 24.60
N PRO A 329 -3.11 3.71 24.53
CA PRO A 329 -2.83 2.34 24.95
C PRO A 329 -1.70 1.73 24.11
N ASN A 330 -0.93 0.83 24.72
CA ASN A 330 0.13 0.05 24.06
C ASN A 330 -0.39 -1.26 23.49
#